data_AF-A0A5P0YUL8-F1
#
_entry.id   AF-A0A5P0YUL8-F1
#
_cell.length_a   1.000
_cell.length_b   1.000
_cell.length_c   1.000
_cell.angle_alpha   90.00
_cell.angle_beta   90.00
_cell.angle_gamma   90.00
#
_symmetry.space_group_name_H-M   'P 1'
#
loop_
_entity.id
_entity.type
_entity.pdbx_description
1 polymer ?
#
loop_
_entity_poly.entity_id
_entity_poly.type
_entity_poly.pdbx_seq_one_letter_code
_entity_poly.pdbx_strand_id
1 'polypeptide(L)' 'MSRTVIDIDDELLSDVAQALGTGTKKETVNTALREVLESRRRALALARLRSASADGAFDLSLFENKRDYRR' A
#
# COMPACT_ATOMS: atom_id res chain seq x y z
N MET A 1 -5.31 -12.51 -20.47
CA MET A 1 -4.74 -13.27 -19.32
C MET A 1 -4.34 -14.64 -19.82
N SER A 2 -3.15 -15.13 -19.42
CA SER A 2 -2.73 -16.51 -19.64
C SER A 2 -3.42 -17.44 -18.63
N ARG A 3 -3.66 -18.70 -19.04
CA ARG A 3 -4.18 -19.74 -18.15
C ARG A 3 -2.98 -20.45 -17.51
N THR A 4 -2.87 -20.37 -16.20
CA THR A 4 -1.86 -21.08 -15.42
C THR A 4 -2.57 -22.04 -14.47
N VAL A 5 -2.10 -23.28 -14.41
CA VAL A 5 -2.58 -24.28 -13.44
C VAL A 5 -1.59 -24.29 -12.29
N ILE A 6 -2.07 -23.98 -11.10
CA ILE A 6 -1.29 -23.97 -9.85
C ILE A 6 -2.13 -24.61 -8.76
N ASP A 7 -1.48 -25.36 -7.89
CA ASP A 7 -2.10 -25.82 -6.65
C ASP A 7 -2.11 -24.68 -5.63
N ILE A 8 -3.27 -24.43 -5.05
CA ILE A 8 -3.49 -23.39 -4.05
C ILE A 8 -4.22 -24.03 -2.88
N ASP A 9 -3.84 -23.61 -1.68
CA ASP A 9 -4.58 -23.92 -0.46
C ASP A 9 -5.98 -23.28 -0.51
N ASP A 10 -7.01 -24.12 -0.54
CA ASP A 10 -8.40 -23.70 -0.67
C ASP A 10 -8.94 -23.04 0.60
N GLU A 11 -8.40 -23.37 1.78
CA GLU A 11 -8.77 -22.69 3.04
C GLU A 11 -8.23 -21.26 3.03
N LEU A 12 -6.94 -21.11 2.71
CA LEU A 12 -6.32 -19.79 2.58
C LEU A 12 -7.03 -18.92 1.52
N LEU A 13 -7.40 -19.52 0.39
CA LEU A 13 -8.10 -18.82 -0.67
C LEU A 13 -9.49 -18.36 -0.20
N SER A 14 -10.18 -19.16 0.62
CA SER A 14 -11.47 -18.79 1.21
C SER A 14 -11.34 -17.60 2.17
N ASP A 15 -10.36 -17.65 3.06
CA ASP A 15 -10.10 -16.57 4.02
C ASP A 15 -9.77 -15.25 3.32
N VAL A 16 -8.91 -15.32 2.29
CA VAL A 16 -8.58 -14.14 1.48
C VAL A 16 -9.79 -13.65 0.69
N ALA A 17 -10.63 -14.56 0.17
CA ALA A 17 -11.84 -14.17 -0.54
C ALA A 17 -12.83 -13.42 0.37
N GLN A 18 -12.98 -13.87 1.61
CA GLN A 18 -13.77 -13.19 2.63
C GLN A 18 -13.17 -11.82 2.99
N ALA A 19 -11.87 -11.76 3.24
CA ALA A 19 -11.18 -10.52 3.58
C ALA A 19 -11.25 -9.46 2.46
N LEU A 20 -11.21 -9.90 1.20
CA LEU A 20 -11.27 -9.02 0.03
C LEU A 20 -12.70 -8.80 -0.51
N GLY A 21 -13.71 -9.50 0.03
CA GLY A 21 -15.10 -9.44 -0.44
C GLY A 21 -15.30 -9.92 -1.88
N THR A 22 -14.44 -10.83 -2.37
CA THR A 22 -14.46 -11.31 -3.76
C THR A 22 -15.29 -12.57 -3.92
N GLY A 23 -15.96 -12.73 -5.07
CA GLY A 23 -16.90 -13.83 -5.30
C GLY A 23 -16.31 -15.04 -6.03
N THR A 24 -15.14 -14.91 -6.67
CA THR A 24 -14.54 -16.00 -7.44
C THR A 24 -13.06 -16.19 -7.13
N LYS A 25 -12.59 -17.44 -7.14
CA LYS A 25 -11.17 -17.80 -6.95
C LYS A 25 -10.22 -16.93 -7.80
N LYS A 26 -10.57 -16.72 -9.07
CA LYS A 26 -9.81 -15.88 -10.01
C LYS A 26 -9.78 -14.41 -9.57
N GLU A 27 -10.92 -13.87 -9.14
CA GLU A 27 -11.00 -12.49 -8.66
C GLU A 27 -10.18 -12.32 -7.39
N THR A 28 -10.32 -13.24 -6.43
CA THR A 28 -9.53 -13.26 -5.19
C THR A 28 -8.03 -13.21 -5.48
N VAL A 29 -7.52 -14.10 -6.34
CA VAL A 29 -6.09 -14.14 -6.69
C VAL A 29 -5.64 -12.84 -7.37
N ASN A 30 -6.39 -12.34 -8.35
CA ASN A 30 -6.01 -11.11 -9.04
C ASN A 30 -6.03 -9.89 -8.13
N THR A 31 -7.02 -9.79 -7.25
CA THR A 31 -7.12 -8.69 -6.28
C THR A 31 -6.03 -8.79 -5.24
N ALA A 32 -5.77 -9.97 -4.68
CA ALA A 32 -4.67 -10.20 -3.73
C ALA A 32 -3.31 -9.80 -4.31
N LEU A 33 -3.01 -10.18 -5.57
CA LEU A 33 -1.77 -9.80 -6.23
C LEU A 33 -1.63 -8.27 -6.40
N ARG A 34 -2.72 -7.57 -6.68
CA ARG A 34 -2.72 -6.10 -6.75
C ARG A 34 -2.49 -5.48 -5.37
N GLU A 35 -3.19 -5.97 -4.35
CA GLU A 35 -3.05 -5.48 -2.97
C GLU A 35 -1.63 -5.63 -2.44
N VAL A 36 -0.94 -6.74 -2.75
CA VAL A 36 0.47 -6.93 -2.38
C VAL A 36 1.37 -5.88 -3.02
N LEU A 37 1.17 -5.57 -4.31
CA LEU A 37 1.94 -4.54 -4.99
C LEU A 37 1.65 -3.14 -4.44
N GLU A 38 0.38 -2.85 -4.16
CA GLU A 38 -0.04 -1.59 -3.54
C GLU A 38 0.56 -1.41 -2.16
N SER A 39 0.46 -2.44 -1.31
CA SER A 39 1.03 -2.47 0.03
C SER A 39 2.54 -2.22 -0.01
N ARG A 40 3.26 -2.88 -0.92
CA ARG A 40 4.70 -2.65 -1.12
C ARG A 40 5.01 -1.22 -1.57
N ARG A 41 4.22 -0.66 -2.49
CA ARG A 41 4.39 0.74 -2.94
C ARG A 41 4.18 1.72 -1.78
N ARG A 42 3.14 1.51 -0.97
CA ARG A 42 2.85 2.32 0.22
C ARG A 42 3.98 2.24 1.25
N ALA A 43 4.51 1.04 1.51
CA ALA A 43 5.65 0.86 2.41
C ALA A 43 6.92 1.59 1.94
N LEU A 44 7.23 1.52 0.64
CA LEU A 44 8.38 2.25 0.06
C LEU A 44 8.20 3.77 0.12
N ALA A 45 6.99 4.25 -0.15
CA ALA A 45 6.68 5.68 -0.03
C ALA A 45 6.86 6.16 1.41
N LEU A 46 6.38 5.39 2.39
CA LEU A 46 6.55 5.70 3.80
C LEU A 46 8.03 5.71 4.22
N ALA A 47 8.82 4.74 3.75
CA ALA A 47 10.27 4.70 4.01
C ALA A 47 10.98 5.94 3.44
N ARG A 48 10.61 6.37 2.23
CA ARG A 48 11.16 7.60 1.62
C ARG A 48 10.77 8.85 2.40
N LEU A 49 9.51 8.96 2.81
CA LEU A 49 9.05 10.09 3.64
C LEU A 49 9.83 10.17 4.95
N ARG A 50 10.07 9.03 5.61
CA ARG A 50 10.87 8.98 6.84
C ARG A 50 12.32 9.41 6.62
N SER A 51 12.95 8.97 5.52
CA SER A 51 14.31 9.41 5.16
C SER A 51 14.34 10.92 4.94
N ALA A 52 13.41 11.43 4.11
CA ALA A 52 13.32 12.87 3.84
C ALA A 52 13.11 13.68 5.13
N SER A 53 12.27 13.21 6.06
CA SER A 53 12.14 13.83 7.39
C SER A 53 13.46 13.87 8.16
N ALA A 54 14.20 12.76 8.19
CA ALA A 54 15.47 12.68 8.90
C ALA A 54 16.53 13.59 8.27
N ASP A 55 16.50 13.75 6.95
CA ASP A 55 17.42 14.60 6.19
C ASP A 55 17.04 16.10 6.23
N GLY A 56 16.02 16.47 7.01
CA GLY A 56 15.60 17.87 7.18
C GLY A 56 14.79 18.43 6.00
N ALA A 57 14.20 17.57 5.16
CA ALA A 57 13.41 18.01 4.00
C ALA A 57 12.11 18.75 4.38
N PHE A 58 11.69 18.70 5.65
CA PHE A 58 10.58 19.49 6.17
C PHE A 58 11.11 20.64 7.01
N ASP A 59 10.96 21.85 6.50
CA ASP A 59 11.21 23.06 7.28
C ASP A 59 10.00 23.35 8.18
N LEU A 60 10.02 22.76 9.37
CA LEU A 60 8.96 22.95 10.36
C LEU A 60 9.05 24.32 11.05
N SER A 61 10.18 25.03 10.93
CA SER A 61 10.37 26.34 11.55
C SER A 61 9.45 27.42 10.94
N LEU A 62 9.02 27.20 9.69
CA LEU A 62 8.03 28.02 8.99
C LEU A 62 6.67 28.06 9.70
N PHE A 63 6.37 27.05 10.54
CA PHE A 63 5.14 27.00 11.32
C PHE A 63 5.25 27.62 12.72
N GLU A 64 6.46 27.99 13.15
CA GLU A 64 6.70 28.52 14.51
C GLU A 64 6.30 30.00 14.63
N ASN A 65 6.26 30.75 13.52
CA ASN A 65 5.96 32.17 13.53
C ASN A 65 4.80 32.54 12.59
N LYS A 66 3.61 32.80 13.18
CA LYS A 66 2.38 33.18 12.45
C LYS A 66 2.52 34.44 11.57
N ARG A 67 3.56 35.25 11.77
CA ARG A 67 3.82 36.46 10.98
C ARG A 67 4.36 36.17 9.57
N ASP A 68 4.96 35.00 9.36
CA ASP A 68 5.57 34.61 8.07
C ASP A 68 4.56 34.01 7.06
N TYR A 69 3.31 33.81 7.48
CA TYR A 69 2.25 33.18 6.66
C TYR A 69 1.61 34.12 5.63
N ARG A 70 1.82 35.44 5.76
CA ARG A 70 1.01 36.46 5.07
C ARG A 70 1.79 37.31 4.07
N ARG A 71 2.88 36.77 3.52
CA ARG A 71 3.70 37.45 2.52
C ARG A 71 3.45 36.93 1.11
#